data_AF-A0A8J6NWQ5-F1
#
_entry.id   AF-A0A8J6NWQ5-F1
#
_cell.length_a   1.000
_cell.length_b   1.000
_cell.length_c   1.000
_cell.angle_alpha   90.00
_cell.angle_beta   90.00
_cell.angle_gamma   90.00
#
_symmetry.space_group_name_H-M   'P 1'
#
loop_
_entity.id
_entity.type
_entity.pdbx_description
1 polymer ?
#
loop_
_entity_poly.entity_id
_entity_poly.type
_entity_poly.pdbx_seq_one_letter_code
_entity_poly.pdbx_strand_id
1 'polypeptide(L)'
;IGRFREVDRLQREFEQSIADLIDADTIMDSVVEKARENYRRVAAKVHDLFIRHLETNGWPPLGRLANADVFDTWIAPKLQESGRKVAYLLIDALRYELGVALEKQLSEDDSVELSPAFAQLPTITTVGMASLLPEAGKTLTLAKDENKILPMLGTSKLAGVNQRMDVLRNKYGQRFTEMTLANFIRSKKKLPETVELLVLRSAEIDSQLETAPEAALRLIHDTLKRIRVAIYKLKGMGFQDVVIATDHGFFLNTHVEAGDVCAKPAGNWMIVHDRFALGDGTADAANFVLSAEHLGIRGDFGQASGPRGLVPYRAGELYFHGGASLQECVVPVISIKLGEMQLEPQKPKFNLSYKNEAKRITTRLPVIDVELVIKQIELFPQQVDFELLLEAHDKKGNVVGEAKAGGPVNPATGTISMKPGERIQVTLKMLLEFEGKFTVKAMNPNNFAIFCKLDLETDYVV
;
A
#
# COMPACT_ATOMS: atom_id res chain seq x y z
N ILE A 1 17.01 3.20 -8.23
CA ILE A 1 15.66 3.32 -7.62
C ILE A 1 14.83 4.40 -8.32
N GLY A 2 15.23 5.68 -8.30
CA GLY A 2 14.39 6.81 -8.74
C GLY A 2 13.70 6.69 -10.11
N ARG A 3 14.41 6.31 -11.19
CA ARG A 3 13.81 6.27 -12.54
C ARG A 3 12.89 5.07 -12.79
N PHE A 4 13.22 3.90 -12.26
CA PHE A 4 12.40 2.68 -12.46
C PHE A 4 11.10 2.74 -11.65
N ARG A 5 11.16 3.31 -10.44
CA ARG A 5 9.97 3.59 -9.62
C ARG A 5 8.91 4.38 -10.39
N GLU A 6 9.30 5.42 -11.14
CA GLU A 6 8.34 6.20 -11.93
C GLU A 6 7.69 5.37 -13.05
N VAL A 7 8.45 4.48 -13.68
CA VAL A 7 7.91 3.56 -14.70
C VAL A 7 6.89 2.61 -14.06
N ASP A 8 7.21 2.04 -12.89
CA ASP A 8 6.31 1.18 -12.12
C ASP A 8 5.01 1.90 -11.70
N ARG A 9 5.13 3.14 -11.21
CA ARG A 9 3.97 3.99 -10.85
C ARG A 9 3.09 4.24 -12.06
N LEU A 10 3.68 4.70 -13.16
CA LEU A 10 2.95 4.98 -14.40
C LEU A 10 2.30 3.72 -14.98
N GLN A 11 2.95 2.57 -14.89
CA GLN A 11 2.35 1.31 -15.30
C GLN A 11 1.13 0.95 -14.45
N ARG A 12 1.21 1.08 -13.12
CA ARG A 12 0.05 0.84 -12.25
C ARG A 12 -1.10 1.78 -12.56
N GLU A 13 -0.83 3.08 -12.70
CA GLU A 13 -1.84 4.09 -13.05
C GLU A 13 -2.45 3.85 -14.44
N PHE A 14 -1.62 3.40 -15.40
CA PHE A 14 -2.07 2.99 -16.72
C PHE A 14 -3.03 1.80 -16.63
N GLU A 15 -2.67 0.73 -15.91
CA GLU A 15 -3.53 -0.45 -15.76
C GLU A 15 -4.82 -0.15 -15.00
N GLN A 16 -4.76 0.72 -13.99
CA GLN A 16 -5.96 1.25 -13.34
C GLN A 16 -6.86 2.00 -14.34
N SER A 17 -6.27 2.81 -15.22
CA SER A 17 -7.00 3.56 -16.25
C SER A 17 -7.64 2.63 -17.28
N ILE A 18 -7.00 1.51 -17.63
CA ILE A 18 -7.57 0.49 -18.53
C ILE A 18 -8.72 -0.25 -17.86
N ALA A 19 -8.55 -0.69 -16.61
CA ALA A 19 -9.62 -1.27 -15.82
C ALA A 19 -10.79 -0.29 -15.58
N ASP A 20 -10.56 1.02 -15.82
CA ASP A 20 -11.56 2.05 -15.66
C ASP A 20 -12.43 2.31 -16.89
N LEU A 21 -12.06 1.80 -18.07
CA LEU A 21 -12.80 1.97 -19.31
C LEU A 21 -14.12 1.17 -19.26
N ILE A 22 -15.25 1.86 -19.47
CA ILE A 22 -16.60 1.28 -19.45
C ILE A 22 -17.01 0.80 -20.86
N ASP A 23 -16.60 1.53 -21.90
CA ASP A 23 -16.76 1.14 -23.31
C ASP A 23 -15.36 0.92 -23.91
N ALA A 24 -15.00 -0.35 -24.11
CA ALA A 24 -13.78 -0.71 -24.82
C ALA A 24 -14.04 -0.60 -26.33
N ASP A 25 -13.98 0.62 -26.85
CA ASP A 25 -13.83 0.77 -28.29
C ASP A 25 -12.42 0.26 -28.66
N THR A 26 -12.35 -0.78 -29.51
CA THR A 26 -11.12 -1.54 -29.84
C THR A 26 -9.98 -0.69 -30.43
N ILE A 27 -10.24 0.59 -30.69
CA ILE A 27 -9.30 1.59 -31.19
C ILE A 27 -8.05 1.67 -30.30
N MET A 28 -8.18 1.49 -28.99
CA MET A 28 -7.07 1.63 -28.04
C MET A 28 -6.26 0.36 -27.82
N ASP A 29 -6.72 -0.81 -28.28
CA ASP A 29 -6.11 -2.11 -27.96
C ASP A 29 -4.64 -2.16 -28.38
N SER A 30 -4.34 -1.72 -29.60
CA SER A 30 -2.97 -1.68 -30.13
C SER A 30 -2.03 -0.78 -29.30
N VAL A 31 -2.54 0.32 -28.74
CA VAL A 31 -1.77 1.22 -27.88
C VAL A 31 -1.56 0.58 -26.51
N VAL A 32 -2.58 -0.11 -26.00
CA VAL A 32 -2.53 -0.82 -24.71
C VAL A 32 -1.51 -1.95 -24.74
N GLU A 33 -1.58 -2.79 -25.76
CA GLU A 33 -0.59 -3.85 -26.02
C GLU A 33 0.80 -3.25 -26.12
N LYS A 34 0.97 -2.14 -26.85
CA LYS A 34 2.29 -1.52 -26.99
C LYS A 34 2.85 -0.99 -25.69
N ALA A 35 2.01 -0.41 -24.83
CA ALA A 35 2.42 0.05 -23.50
C ALA A 35 2.87 -1.12 -22.62
N ARG A 36 2.08 -2.20 -22.57
CA ARG A 36 2.37 -3.43 -21.82
C ARG A 36 3.67 -4.10 -22.28
N GLU A 37 3.88 -4.25 -23.59
CA GLU A 37 5.12 -4.76 -24.17
C GLU A 37 6.34 -3.94 -23.76
N ASN A 38 6.23 -2.61 -23.83
CA ASN A 38 7.33 -1.71 -23.49
C ASN A 38 7.68 -1.80 -22.01
N TYR A 39 6.67 -1.82 -21.13
CA TYR A 39 6.88 -2.03 -19.69
C TYR A 39 7.55 -3.37 -19.43
N ARG A 40 7.01 -4.48 -19.98
CA ARG A 40 7.57 -5.83 -19.78
C ARG A 40 9.04 -5.89 -20.19
N ARG A 41 9.39 -5.29 -21.33
CA ARG A 41 10.79 -5.23 -21.80
C ARG A 41 11.71 -4.45 -20.85
N VAL A 42 11.24 -3.35 -20.28
CA VAL A 42 12.02 -2.56 -19.30
C VAL A 42 12.14 -3.32 -17.98
N ALA A 43 11.05 -3.87 -17.47
CA ALA A 43 11.02 -4.65 -16.24
C ALA A 43 11.93 -5.89 -16.34
N ALA A 44 11.88 -6.64 -17.45
CA ALA A 44 12.76 -7.79 -17.68
C ALA A 44 14.24 -7.40 -17.68
N LYS A 45 14.63 -6.33 -18.39
CA LYS A 45 16.02 -5.85 -18.40
C LYS A 45 16.51 -5.44 -17.01
N VAL A 46 15.65 -4.79 -16.23
CA VAL A 46 15.97 -4.38 -14.85
C VAL A 46 16.08 -5.61 -13.94
N HIS A 47 15.20 -6.59 -14.12
CA HIS A 47 15.24 -7.83 -13.37
C HIS A 47 16.48 -8.66 -13.68
N ASP A 48 16.89 -8.78 -14.95
CA ASP A 48 18.14 -9.47 -15.32
C ASP A 48 19.35 -8.86 -14.60
N LEU A 49 19.41 -7.53 -14.52
CA LEU A 49 20.45 -6.82 -13.77
C LEU A 49 20.34 -7.08 -12.27
N PHE A 50 19.13 -7.12 -11.74
CA PHE A 50 18.87 -7.41 -10.32
C PHE A 50 19.32 -8.83 -9.95
N ILE A 51 18.97 -9.84 -10.75
CA ILE A 51 19.38 -11.23 -10.54
C ILE A 51 20.91 -11.35 -10.60
N ARG A 52 21.58 -10.72 -11.58
CA ARG A 52 23.06 -10.73 -11.61
C ARG A 52 23.67 -10.08 -10.36
N HIS A 53 23.06 -9.01 -9.86
CA HIS A 53 23.52 -8.36 -8.62
C HIS A 53 23.31 -9.27 -7.41
N LEU A 54 22.16 -9.94 -7.33
CA LEU A 54 21.82 -10.91 -6.30
C LEU A 54 22.83 -12.06 -6.28
N GLU A 55 23.16 -12.63 -7.44
CA GLU A 55 24.14 -13.72 -7.56
C GLU A 55 25.55 -13.30 -7.13
N THR A 56 25.94 -12.07 -7.42
CA THR A 56 27.31 -11.59 -7.17
C THR A 56 27.52 -11.01 -5.78
N ASN A 57 26.52 -10.32 -5.21
CA ASN A 57 26.67 -9.54 -3.97
C ASN A 57 25.86 -10.10 -2.81
N GLY A 58 24.91 -11.00 -3.08
CA GLY A 58 24.02 -11.56 -2.07
C GLY A 58 22.91 -10.59 -1.64
N TRP A 59 22.19 -10.99 -0.60
CA TRP A 59 21.03 -10.28 -0.06
C TRP A 59 20.96 -10.35 1.47
N PRO A 60 20.51 -9.28 2.16
CA PRO A 60 20.33 -7.92 1.64
C PRO A 60 21.68 -7.30 1.25
N PRO A 61 21.72 -6.27 0.38
CA PRO A 61 22.97 -5.64 0.00
C PRO A 61 23.68 -5.01 1.20
N LEU A 62 25.00 -5.20 1.30
CA LEU A 62 25.80 -4.69 2.41
C LEU A 62 25.66 -3.17 2.58
N GLY A 63 25.51 -2.71 3.83
CA GLY A 63 25.37 -1.30 4.16
C GLY A 63 24.01 -0.69 3.79
N ARG A 64 23.03 -1.52 3.43
CA ARG A 64 21.63 -1.10 3.24
C ARG A 64 20.77 -1.61 4.39
N LEU A 65 19.70 -0.87 4.69
CA LEU A 65 18.75 -1.23 5.74
C LEU A 65 17.96 -2.47 5.34
N ALA A 66 18.11 -3.59 6.04
CA ALA A 66 17.18 -4.70 5.91
C ALA A 66 15.85 -4.32 6.58
N ASN A 67 14.72 -4.79 6.05
CA ASN A 67 13.44 -4.59 6.75
C ASN A 67 13.46 -5.29 8.14
N ALA A 68 14.26 -6.34 8.27
CA ALA A 68 14.54 -7.06 9.51
C ALA A 68 15.16 -6.21 10.64
N ASP A 69 15.76 -5.08 10.29
CA ASP A 69 16.42 -4.16 11.24
C ASP A 69 15.57 -2.91 11.53
N VAL A 70 14.39 -2.78 10.91
CA VAL A 70 13.57 -1.56 11.01
C VAL A 70 13.11 -1.31 12.44
N PHE A 71 12.65 -2.34 13.14
CA PHE A 71 12.19 -2.20 14.52
C PHE A 71 13.29 -1.65 15.43
N ASP A 72 14.47 -2.28 15.37
CA ASP A 72 15.59 -1.93 16.25
C ASP A 72 16.23 -0.58 15.89
N THR A 73 16.13 -0.17 14.62
CA THR A 73 16.68 1.11 14.13
C THR A 73 15.73 2.28 14.42
N TRP A 74 14.44 2.13 14.14
CA TRP A 74 13.49 3.26 14.10
C TRP A 74 12.52 3.31 15.28
N ILE A 75 12.22 2.18 15.92
CA ILE A 75 11.20 2.09 16.97
C ILE A 75 11.83 1.91 18.35
N ALA A 76 12.69 0.91 18.53
CA ALA A 76 13.28 0.56 19.82
C ALA A 76 14.00 1.74 20.53
N PRO A 77 14.75 2.61 19.84
CA PRO A 77 15.41 3.75 20.48
C PRO A 77 14.41 4.79 21.02
N LYS A 78 13.30 5.02 20.32
CA LYS A 78 12.26 5.98 20.73
C LYS A 78 11.54 5.51 22.00
N LEU A 79 11.35 4.19 22.15
CA LEU A 79 10.72 3.58 23.32
C LEU A 79 11.64 3.52 24.56
N GLN A 80 12.89 3.98 24.48
CA GLN A 80 13.73 4.18 25.67
C GLN A 80 13.36 5.46 26.44
N GLU A 81 12.73 6.42 25.76
CA GLU A 81 12.23 7.64 26.37
C GLU A 81 10.87 7.38 27.03
N SER A 82 10.80 7.51 28.37
CA SER A 82 9.58 7.27 29.12
C SER A 82 8.47 8.23 28.71
N GLY A 83 7.25 7.71 28.52
CA GLY A 83 6.09 8.48 28.09
C GLY A 83 6.01 8.76 26.58
N ARG A 84 7.05 8.40 25.81
CA ARG A 84 7.06 8.59 24.36
C ARG A 84 6.19 7.54 23.67
N LYS A 85 5.18 8.02 22.94
CA LYS A 85 4.21 7.20 22.22
C LYS A 85 4.56 7.08 20.74
N VAL A 86 4.77 5.84 20.32
CA VAL A 86 5.13 5.45 18.97
C VAL A 86 4.03 4.57 18.39
N ALA A 87 3.52 4.93 17.22
CA ALA A 87 2.67 4.03 16.44
C ALA A 87 3.51 3.33 15.37
N TYR A 88 3.37 2.01 15.29
CA TYR A 88 4.04 1.19 14.30
C TYR A 88 3.01 0.57 13.35
N LEU A 89 2.92 1.09 12.13
CA LEU A 89 1.99 0.65 11.10
C LEU A 89 2.66 -0.44 10.27
N LEU A 90 2.12 -1.65 10.34
CA LEU A 90 2.51 -2.80 9.54
C LEU A 90 1.53 -2.92 8.37
N ILE A 91 1.96 -2.50 7.18
CA ILE A 91 1.13 -2.47 5.97
C ILE A 91 1.65 -3.56 5.02
N ASP A 92 0.84 -4.59 4.80
CA ASP A 92 1.14 -5.70 3.90
C ASP A 92 1.23 -5.23 2.45
N ALA A 93 2.24 -5.70 1.71
CA ALA A 93 2.42 -5.45 0.28
C ALA A 93 2.56 -3.96 -0.14
N LEU A 94 3.10 -3.07 0.71
CA LEU A 94 3.24 -1.65 0.38
C LEU A 94 4.49 -1.40 -0.50
N ARG A 95 4.32 -1.31 -1.81
CA ARG A 95 5.44 -1.03 -2.74
C ARG A 95 6.13 0.32 -2.46
N TYR A 96 7.42 0.40 -2.76
CA TYR A 96 8.21 1.63 -2.56
C TYR A 96 7.63 2.85 -3.30
N GLU A 97 7.06 2.65 -4.49
CA GLU A 97 6.41 3.75 -5.23
C GLU A 97 5.16 4.30 -4.53
N LEU A 98 4.37 3.43 -3.90
CA LEU A 98 3.24 3.83 -3.05
C LEU A 98 3.73 4.56 -1.81
N GLY A 99 4.84 4.11 -1.22
CA GLY A 99 5.48 4.80 -0.11
C GLY A 99 5.94 6.22 -0.46
N VAL A 100 6.40 6.46 -1.70
CA VAL A 100 6.73 7.80 -2.19
C VAL A 100 5.48 8.65 -2.38
N ALA A 101 4.40 8.07 -2.93
CA ALA A 101 3.13 8.78 -3.05
C ALA A 101 2.60 9.19 -1.67
N LEU A 102 2.68 8.28 -0.69
CA LEU A 102 2.26 8.51 0.69
C LEU A 102 3.15 9.53 1.41
N GLU A 103 4.48 9.46 1.26
CA GLU A 103 5.39 10.47 1.83
C GLU A 103 5.03 11.87 1.33
N LYS A 104 4.84 12.04 0.02
CA LYS A 104 4.41 13.33 -0.54
C LYS A 104 3.13 13.87 0.10
N GLN A 105 2.15 13.00 0.36
CA GLN A 105 0.87 13.37 0.98
C GLN A 105 1.04 13.78 2.45
N LEU A 106 1.98 13.17 3.16
CA LEU A 106 2.18 13.38 4.59
C LEU A 106 3.14 14.54 4.90
N SER A 107 4.08 14.82 3.99
CA SER A 107 5.06 15.90 4.09
C SER A 107 4.44 17.30 4.06
N GLU A 108 3.14 17.42 3.72
CA GLU A 108 2.39 18.68 3.80
C GLU A 108 2.10 19.09 5.25
N ASP A 109 1.89 18.11 6.15
CA ASP A 109 1.39 18.33 7.52
C ASP A 109 2.44 18.07 8.61
N ASP A 110 3.44 17.23 8.34
CA ASP A 110 4.38 16.71 9.34
C ASP A 110 5.80 16.52 8.77
N SER A 111 6.79 16.34 9.66
CA SER A 111 8.16 16.01 9.25
C SER A 111 8.25 14.53 8.91
N VAL A 112 8.40 14.22 7.63
CA VAL A 112 8.43 12.84 7.11
C VAL A 112 9.80 12.51 6.53
N GLU A 113 10.30 11.31 6.84
CA GLU A 113 11.48 10.72 6.24
C GLU A 113 11.12 9.39 5.58
N LEU A 114 11.40 9.27 4.29
CA LEU A 114 11.25 8.03 3.54
C LEU A 114 12.62 7.41 3.25
N SER A 115 12.81 6.17 3.70
CA SER A 115 14.00 5.36 3.44
C SER A 115 13.64 4.05 2.75
N PRO A 116 14.45 3.56 1.79
CA PRO A 116 14.30 2.20 1.28
C PRO A 116 14.80 1.18 2.30
N ALA A 117 14.03 0.12 2.50
CA ALA A 117 14.47 -1.10 3.16
C ALA A 117 14.42 -2.29 2.20
N PHE A 118 15.23 -3.29 2.51
CA PHE A 118 15.45 -4.48 1.67
C PHE A 118 14.76 -5.66 2.35
N ALA A 119 13.69 -6.15 1.74
CA ALA A 119 12.79 -7.15 2.31
C ALA A 119 13.47 -8.51 2.51
N GLN A 120 13.16 -9.19 3.61
CA GLN A 120 13.59 -10.56 3.86
C GLN A 120 13.09 -11.50 2.73
N LEU A 121 13.99 -12.34 2.21
CA LEU A 121 13.63 -13.41 1.28
C LEU A 121 13.21 -14.68 2.06
N PRO A 122 12.26 -15.48 1.53
CA PRO A 122 11.36 -15.16 0.41
C PRO A 122 10.41 -14.01 0.77
N THR A 123 10.05 -13.17 -0.20
CA THR A 123 9.18 -11.99 0.00
C THR A 123 7.70 -12.36 0.14
N ILE A 124 7.39 -13.16 1.16
CA ILE A 124 6.03 -13.57 1.51
C ILE A 124 5.63 -13.01 2.86
N THR A 125 4.33 -12.81 3.07
CA THR A 125 3.78 -12.20 4.28
C THR A 125 4.26 -12.86 5.57
N THR A 126 4.28 -14.20 5.64
CA THR A 126 4.66 -14.91 6.87
C THR A 126 6.10 -14.61 7.29
N VAL A 127 7.03 -14.54 6.33
CA VAL A 127 8.45 -14.26 6.54
C VAL A 127 8.68 -12.77 6.73
N GLY A 128 8.14 -11.93 5.86
CA GLY A 128 8.34 -10.49 5.93
C GLY A 128 7.70 -9.88 7.17
N MET A 129 6.49 -10.28 7.59
CA MET A 129 5.90 -9.80 8.86
C MET A 129 6.66 -10.29 10.09
N ALA A 130 7.31 -11.45 10.02
CA ALA A 130 8.20 -11.93 11.08
C ALA A 130 9.50 -11.10 11.14
N SER A 131 10.01 -10.64 9.99
CA SER A 131 11.18 -9.77 9.94
C SER A 131 10.95 -8.40 10.59
N LEU A 132 9.72 -7.91 10.64
CA LEU A 132 9.40 -6.60 11.23
C LEU A 132 9.33 -6.61 12.77
N LEU A 133 9.68 -7.74 13.41
CA LEU A 133 9.70 -7.88 14.87
C LEU A 133 11.04 -7.42 15.48
N PRO A 134 11.08 -7.12 16.79
CA PRO A 134 12.32 -6.79 17.47
C PRO A 134 13.36 -7.90 17.31
N GLU A 135 14.63 -7.52 17.08
CA GLU A 135 15.78 -8.45 17.00
C GLU A 135 15.70 -9.47 15.85
N ALA A 136 14.79 -9.29 14.89
CA ALA A 136 14.62 -10.20 13.77
C ALA A 136 15.87 -10.24 12.87
N GLY A 137 16.51 -9.10 12.62
CA GLY A 137 17.77 -9.02 11.88
C GLY A 137 18.91 -9.89 12.45
N LYS A 138 18.81 -10.29 13.73
CA LYS A 138 19.78 -11.15 14.43
C LYS A 138 19.30 -12.59 14.61
N THR A 139 18.00 -12.77 14.86
CA THR A 139 17.48 -14.04 15.42
C THR A 139 16.39 -14.71 14.59
N LEU A 140 15.95 -14.08 13.49
CA LEU A 140 15.00 -14.70 12.58
C LEU A 140 15.65 -15.87 11.84
N THR A 141 15.00 -17.03 11.87
CA THR A 141 15.35 -18.21 11.07
C THR A 141 14.10 -18.83 10.45
N LEU A 142 14.28 -19.62 9.39
CA LEU A 142 13.22 -20.40 8.74
C LEU A 142 13.44 -21.88 9.05
N ALA A 143 12.55 -22.45 9.85
CA ALA A 143 12.54 -23.89 10.13
C ALA A 143 11.71 -24.64 9.09
N LYS A 144 12.05 -25.90 8.84
CA LYS A 144 11.25 -26.81 8.02
C LYS A 144 10.17 -27.45 8.89
N ASP A 145 8.91 -27.26 8.50
CA ASP A 145 7.75 -27.88 9.15
C ASP A 145 6.97 -28.68 8.10
N GLU A 146 7.26 -29.98 8.02
CA GLU A 146 6.78 -30.88 6.96
C GLU A 146 7.09 -30.33 5.55
N ASN A 147 6.05 -29.93 4.82
CA ASN A 147 6.11 -29.36 3.47
C ASN A 147 5.90 -27.83 3.47
N LYS A 148 6.10 -27.18 4.61
CA LYS A 148 5.97 -25.73 4.77
C LYS A 148 7.21 -25.15 5.46
N ILE A 149 7.32 -23.84 5.38
CA ILE A 149 8.29 -23.07 6.15
C ILE A 149 7.64 -22.45 7.37
N LEU A 150 8.37 -22.44 8.48
CA LEU A 150 7.95 -21.85 9.74
C LEU A 150 8.97 -20.79 10.17
N PRO A 151 8.61 -19.49 10.14
CA PRO A 151 9.46 -18.45 10.70
C PRO A 151 9.60 -18.62 12.22
N MET A 152 10.83 -18.50 12.69
CA MET A 152 11.23 -18.63 14.09
C MET A 152 11.97 -17.37 14.51
N LEU A 153 11.65 -16.83 15.70
CA LEU A 153 12.43 -15.76 16.31
C LEU A 153 13.08 -16.30 17.58
N GLY A 154 14.37 -16.66 17.48
CA GLY A 154 15.02 -17.49 18.50
C GLY A 154 14.27 -18.82 18.66
N THR A 155 13.71 -19.08 19.84
CA THR A 155 12.93 -20.30 20.12
C THR A 155 11.43 -20.15 19.85
N SER A 156 10.95 -18.95 19.50
CA SER A 156 9.53 -18.66 19.33
C SER A 156 9.04 -18.97 17.92
N LYS A 157 8.02 -19.82 17.79
CA LYS A 157 7.34 -20.12 16.53
C LYS A 157 6.41 -18.98 16.13
N LEU A 158 6.54 -18.43 14.91
CA LEU A 158 5.76 -17.29 14.43
C LEU A 158 4.68 -17.69 13.40
N ALA A 159 3.92 -18.74 13.70
CA ALA A 159 2.92 -19.33 12.80
C ALA A 159 1.79 -18.37 12.39
N GLY A 160 1.52 -17.31 13.17
CA GLY A 160 0.42 -16.40 12.92
C GLY A 160 0.57 -15.08 13.64
N VAL A 161 -0.42 -14.20 13.41
CA VAL A 161 -0.47 -12.85 13.99
C VAL A 161 -0.34 -12.88 15.50
N ASN A 162 -1.05 -13.79 16.18
CA ASN A 162 -1.08 -13.82 17.65
C ASN A 162 0.33 -14.05 18.22
N GLN A 163 1.06 -15.04 17.68
CA GLN A 163 2.43 -15.34 18.11
C GLN A 163 3.39 -14.18 17.83
N ARG A 164 3.22 -13.49 16.68
CA ARG A 164 4.01 -12.28 16.38
C ARG A 164 3.73 -11.15 17.36
N MET A 165 2.46 -10.93 17.71
CA MET A 165 2.09 -9.91 18.70
C MET A 165 2.48 -10.31 20.13
N ASP A 166 2.56 -11.61 20.45
CA ASP A 166 3.07 -12.09 21.74
C ASP A 166 4.53 -11.71 21.96
N VAL A 167 5.36 -11.65 20.92
CA VAL A 167 6.75 -11.15 21.03
C VAL A 167 6.77 -9.73 21.60
N LEU A 168 5.96 -8.83 21.03
CA LEU A 168 5.87 -7.44 21.48
C LEU A 168 5.20 -7.33 22.85
N ARG A 169 4.15 -8.13 23.10
CA ARG A 169 3.44 -8.17 24.38
C ARG A 169 4.34 -8.62 25.52
N ASN A 170 5.16 -9.64 25.30
CA ASN A 170 6.12 -10.13 26.29
C ASN A 170 7.24 -9.12 26.55
N LYS A 171 7.68 -8.38 25.52
CA LYS A 171 8.74 -7.37 25.63
C LYS A 171 8.27 -6.07 26.31
N TYR A 172 7.04 -5.62 26.05
CA TYR A 172 6.56 -4.29 26.46
C TYR A 172 5.40 -4.32 27.46
N GLY A 173 4.77 -5.47 27.72
CA GLY A 173 3.69 -5.61 28.68
C GLY A 173 2.54 -4.62 28.45
N GLN A 174 2.18 -3.87 29.50
CA GLN A 174 1.09 -2.87 29.45
C GLN A 174 1.41 -1.64 28.57
N ARG A 175 2.66 -1.48 28.13
CA ARG A 175 3.07 -0.42 27.20
C ARG A 175 2.70 -0.71 25.76
N PHE A 176 2.31 -1.95 25.46
CA PHE A 176 1.97 -2.40 24.11
C PHE A 176 0.49 -2.69 23.93
N THR A 177 -0.05 -2.27 22.79
CA THR A 177 -1.35 -2.73 22.31
C THR A 177 -1.34 -2.83 20.78
N GLU A 178 -2.32 -3.54 20.23
CA GLU A 178 -2.44 -3.75 18.79
C GLU A 178 -3.90 -3.77 18.35
N MET A 179 -4.14 -3.40 17.09
CA MET A 179 -5.41 -3.62 16.40
C MET A 179 -5.22 -3.52 14.88
N THR A 180 -6.26 -3.86 14.12
CA THR A 180 -6.26 -3.57 12.68
C THR A 180 -6.43 -2.08 12.42
N LEU A 181 -5.86 -1.59 11.32
CA LEU A 181 -5.97 -0.20 10.87
C LEU A 181 -7.45 0.21 10.72
N ALA A 182 -8.25 -0.64 10.09
CA ALA A 182 -9.69 -0.42 9.92
C ALA A 182 -10.44 -0.29 11.25
N ASN A 183 -10.14 -1.14 12.24
CA ASN A 183 -10.75 -1.07 13.57
C ASN A 183 -10.30 0.18 14.32
N PHE A 184 -9.03 0.55 14.21
CA PHE A 184 -8.50 1.78 14.81
C PHE A 184 -9.26 3.00 14.32
N ILE A 185 -9.43 3.16 13.00
CA ILE A 185 -10.15 4.29 12.41
C ILE A 185 -11.59 4.37 12.93
N ARG A 186 -12.32 3.25 12.95
CA ARG A 186 -13.73 3.18 13.38
C ARG A 186 -13.92 3.33 14.90
N SER A 187 -12.93 2.94 15.69
CA SER A 187 -13.03 2.91 17.16
C SER A 187 -13.19 4.32 17.73
N LYS A 188 -14.12 4.51 18.67
CA LYS A 188 -14.20 5.74 19.49
C LYS A 188 -13.56 5.56 20.87
N LYS A 189 -12.96 4.39 21.14
CA LYS A 189 -12.39 4.06 22.45
C LYS A 189 -11.05 4.79 22.62
N LYS A 190 -10.84 5.34 23.83
CA LYS A 190 -9.52 5.82 24.24
C LYS A 190 -8.59 4.63 24.50
N LEU A 191 -7.31 4.80 24.16
CA LEU A 191 -6.27 3.86 24.55
C LEU A 191 -5.91 4.07 26.03
N PRO A 192 -5.50 3.02 26.76
CA PRO A 192 -4.93 3.19 28.09
C PRO A 192 -3.74 4.17 28.08
N GLU A 193 -3.57 4.95 29.14
CA GLU A 193 -2.49 5.93 29.24
C GLU A 193 -1.11 5.28 29.26
N THR A 194 -1.02 4.04 29.73
CA THR A 194 0.22 3.24 29.77
C THR A 194 0.75 2.89 28.38
N VAL A 195 -0.06 3.00 27.32
CA VAL A 195 0.34 2.61 25.96
C VAL A 195 1.36 3.60 25.41
N GLU A 196 2.54 3.07 25.11
CA GLU A 196 3.66 3.76 24.46
C GLU A 196 3.98 3.17 23.08
N LEU A 197 3.62 1.90 22.83
CA LEU A 197 3.71 1.27 21.50
C LEU A 197 2.33 0.77 21.06
N LEU A 198 1.84 1.34 19.96
CA LEU A 198 0.63 0.86 19.29
C LEU A 198 1.01 0.26 17.94
N VAL A 199 0.71 -1.03 17.72
CA VAL A 199 0.83 -1.64 16.39
C VAL A 199 -0.50 -1.61 15.67
N LEU A 200 -0.51 -1.02 14.47
CA LEU A 200 -1.67 -1.02 13.56
C LEU A 200 -1.36 -1.89 12.34
N ARG A 201 -2.23 -2.86 12.06
CA ARG A 201 -1.99 -3.86 10.99
C ARG A 201 -3.00 -3.70 9.87
N SER A 202 -2.52 -3.80 8.62
CA SER A 202 -3.33 -3.72 7.41
C SER A 202 -2.85 -4.81 6.44
N ALA A 203 -3.77 -5.66 5.97
CA ALA A 203 -3.52 -6.71 4.97
C ALA A 203 -4.30 -6.47 3.66
N GLU A 204 -4.90 -5.29 3.55
CA GLU A 204 -5.90 -4.97 2.53
C GLU A 204 -5.30 -4.97 1.12
N ILE A 205 -4.08 -4.44 0.92
CA ILE A 205 -3.45 -4.39 -0.41
C ILE A 205 -3.23 -5.81 -0.94
N ASP A 206 -2.54 -6.65 -0.17
CA ASP A 206 -2.21 -8.03 -0.54
C ASP A 206 -3.48 -8.86 -0.78
N SER A 207 -4.38 -8.92 0.21
CA SER A 207 -5.61 -9.73 0.12
C SER A 207 -6.53 -9.33 -1.04
N GLN A 208 -6.58 -8.04 -1.40
CA GLN A 208 -7.36 -7.57 -2.55
C GLN A 208 -6.68 -7.96 -3.86
N LEU A 209 -5.36 -7.84 -3.95
CA LEU A 209 -4.61 -8.22 -5.14
C LEU A 209 -4.66 -9.73 -5.39
N GLU A 210 -4.65 -10.57 -4.35
CA GLU A 210 -4.85 -12.03 -4.49
C GLU A 210 -6.26 -12.38 -4.98
N THR A 211 -7.28 -11.64 -4.52
CA THR A 211 -8.70 -11.99 -4.80
C THR A 211 -9.21 -11.42 -6.11
N ALA A 212 -8.83 -10.19 -6.45
CA ALA A 212 -9.34 -9.46 -7.62
C ALA A 212 -8.33 -8.42 -8.14
N PRO A 213 -7.20 -8.85 -8.75
CA PRO A 213 -6.08 -7.97 -9.13
C PRO A 213 -6.47 -6.71 -9.92
N GLU A 214 -7.39 -6.84 -10.88
CA GLU A 214 -7.83 -5.73 -11.74
C GLU A 214 -8.64 -4.68 -10.97
N ALA A 215 -9.52 -5.11 -10.07
CA ALA A 215 -10.32 -4.22 -9.23
C ALA A 215 -9.51 -3.66 -8.04
N ALA A 216 -8.55 -4.43 -7.55
CA ALA A 216 -7.72 -4.11 -6.39
C ALA A 216 -6.88 -2.85 -6.57
N LEU A 217 -6.48 -2.53 -7.81
CA LEU A 217 -5.70 -1.32 -8.11
C LEU A 217 -6.40 -0.04 -7.64
N ARG A 218 -7.74 0.00 -7.68
CA ARG A 218 -8.53 1.14 -7.17
C ARG A 218 -8.48 1.23 -5.64
N LEU A 219 -8.50 0.07 -4.99
CA LEU A 219 -8.59 -0.05 -3.53
C LEU A 219 -7.26 0.23 -2.82
N ILE A 220 -6.14 0.23 -3.55
CA ILE A 220 -4.83 0.67 -3.02
C ILE A 220 -4.91 2.12 -2.51
N HIS A 221 -5.59 3.01 -3.23
CA HIS A 221 -5.77 4.41 -2.83
C HIS A 221 -6.54 4.53 -1.53
N ASP A 222 -7.56 3.70 -1.33
CA ASP A 222 -8.32 3.68 -0.08
C ASP A 222 -7.46 3.25 1.11
N THR A 223 -6.51 2.34 0.90
CA THR A 223 -5.55 1.98 1.95
C THR A 223 -4.66 3.18 2.31
N LEU A 224 -4.15 3.92 1.33
CA LEU A 224 -3.36 5.13 1.57
C LEU A 224 -4.17 6.22 2.32
N LYS A 225 -5.43 6.46 1.90
CA LYS A 225 -6.34 7.37 2.61
C LYS A 225 -6.55 6.94 4.06
N ARG A 226 -6.77 5.65 4.32
CA ARG A 226 -6.93 5.11 5.68
C ARG A 226 -5.69 5.33 6.54
N ILE A 227 -4.50 5.18 5.96
CA ILE A 227 -3.24 5.48 6.65
C ILE A 227 -3.18 6.95 7.08
N ARG A 228 -3.49 7.90 6.18
CA ARG A 228 -3.56 9.34 6.51
C ARG A 228 -4.53 9.61 7.67
N VAL A 229 -5.73 9.02 7.61
CA VAL A 229 -6.74 9.17 8.66
C VAL A 229 -6.27 8.61 10.00
N ALA A 230 -5.58 7.47 9.99
CA ALA A 230 -4.99 6.92 11.20
C ALA A 230 -3.92 7.85 11.77
N ILE A 231 -3.03 8.41 10.95
CA ILE A 231 -1.99 9.35 11.38
C ILE A 231 -2.60 10.60 12.00
N TYR A 232 -3.58 11.23 11.36
CA TYR A 232 -4.29 12.39 11.90
C TYR A 232 -4.91 12.07 13.28
N LYS A 233 -5.54 10.90 13.40
CA LYS A 233 -6.13 10.46 14.66
C LYS A 233 -5.07 10.20 15.74
N LEU A 234 -3.94 9.60 15.39
CA LEU A 234 -2.82 9.37 16.31
C LEU A 234 -2.26 10.68 16.84
N LYS A 235 -2.11 11.69 15.99
CA LYS A 235 -1.70 13.05 16.37
C LYS A 235 -2.64 13.63 17.42
N GLY A 236 -3.95 13.54 17.20
CA GLY A 236 -4.96 13.98 18.19
C GLY A 236 -5.00 13.16 19.48
N MET A 237 -4.38 11.97 19.50
CA MET A 237 -4.23 11.12 20.68
C MET A 237 -2.89 11.32 21.40
N GLY A 238 -2.06 12.26 20.94
CA GLY A 238 -0.77 12.62 21.54
C GLY A 238 0.35 11.62 21.23
N PHE A 239 0.27 10.90 20.11
CA PHE A 239 1.43 10.17 19.60
C PHE A 239 2.46 11.16 19.05
N GLN A 240 3.75 10.91 19.30
CA GLN A 240 4.85 11.76 18.82
C GLN A 240 5.50 11.21 17.56
N ASP A 241 5.47 9.89 17.38
CA ASP A 241 6.13 9.25 16.26
C ASP A 241 5.22 8.20 15.61
N VAL A 242 5.28 8.14 14.28
CA VAL A 242 4.71 7.05 13.49
C VAL A 242 5.84 6.45 12.67
N VAL A 243 5.94 5.12 12.64
CA VAL A 243 6.76 4.41 11.66
C VAL A 243 5.86 3.50 10.85
N ILE A 244 5.94 3.59 9.53
CA ILE A 244 5.26 2.70 8.59
C ILE A 244 6.30 1.77 8.01
N ALA A 245 6.06 0.47 8.11
CA ALA A 245 6.89 -0.56 7.50
C ALA A 245 6.02 -1.61 6.81
N THR A 246 6.66 -2.36 5.93
CA THR A 246 6.03 -3.40 5.14
C THR A 246 6.95 -4.61 5.02
N ASP A 247 6.33 -5.75 4.80
CA ASP A 247 6.93 -7.05 4.68
C ASP A 247 7.55 -7.28 3.30
N HIS A 248 6.80 -6.97 2.25
CA HIS A 248 7.22 -7.08 0.85
C HIS A 248 6.49 -6.08 -0.05
N GLY A 249 6.93 -5.99 -1.29
CA GLY A 249 6.12 -5.47 -2.38
C GLY A 249 5.58 -6.61 -3.25
N PHE A 250 5.26 -6.30 -4.50
CA PHE A 250 4.67 -7.25 -5.44
C PHE A 250 4.94 -6.85 -6.89
N PHE A 251 4.78 -7.82 -7.80
CA PHE A 251 4.77 -7.55 -9.22
C PHE A 251 3.36 -7.70 -9.80
N LEU A 252 3.00 -6.76 -10.69
CA LEU A 252 1.76 -6.82 -11.47
C LEU A 252 2.09 -7.33 -12.86
N ASN A 253 1.62 -8.53 -13.16
CA ASN A 253 1.75 -9.17 -14.46
C ASN A 253 0.48 -8.94 -15.29
N THR A 254 0.26 -7.70 -15.74
CA THR A 254 -1.01 -7.27 -16.34
C THR A 254 -1.26 -7.76 -17.77
N HIS A 255 -0.37 -8.60 -18.29
CA HIS A 255 -0.58 -9.36 -19.51
C HIS A 255 0.08 -10.73 -19.33
N VAL A 256 -0.72 -11.78 -19.14
CA VAL A 256 -0.21 -13.15 -18.98
C VAL A 256 -0.30 -13.88 -20.31
N GLU A 257 0.84 -14.37 -20.80
CA GLU A 257 0.90 -15.21 -21.99
C GLU A 257 1.01 -16.70 -21.63
N ALA A 258 0.66 -17.59 -22.56
CA ALA A 258 0.70 -19.05 -22.35
C ALA A 258 2.10 -19.62 -22.03
N GLY A 259 3.14 -18.78 -22.04
CA GLY A 259 4.52 -19.11 -21.67
C GLY A 259 5.05 -18.38 -20.43
N ASP A 260 4.24 -17.57 -19.74
CA ASP A 260 4.64 -16.86 -18.51
C ASP A 260 4.65 -17.79 -17.29
N VAL A 261 5.40 -18.89 -17.40
CA VAL A 261 5.59 -19.88 -16.35
C VAL A 261 6.98 -20.50 -16.47
N CYS A 262 7.64 -20.69 -15.33
CA CYS A 262 8.92 -21.37 -15.24
C CYS A 262 8.74 -22.78 -14.70
N ALA A 263 9.48 -23.75 -15.24
CA ALA A 263 9.61 -25.04 -14.59
C ALA A 263 10.61 -24.95 -13.42
N LYS A 264 10.37 -25.70 -12.35
CA LYS A 264 11.35 -25.83 -11.27
C LYS A 264 12.62 -26.53 -11.78
N PRO A 265 13.81 -26.18 -11.27
CA PRO A 265 15.03 -26.87 -11.66
C PRO A 265 15.09 -28.29 -11.10
N ALA A 266 16.06 -29.08 -11.58
CA ALA A 266 16.33 -30.41 -11.04
C ALA A 266 16.77 -30.32 -9.57
N GLY A 267 16.25 -31.23 -8.74
CA GLY A 267 16.58 -31.30 -7.31
C GLY A 267 15.36 -31.53 -6.40
N ASN A 268 15.64 -31.53 -5.11
CA ASN A 268 14.64 -31.64 -4.05
C ASN A 268 14.23 -30.23 -3.60
N TRP A 269 13.26 -29.66 -4.31
CA TRP A 269 12.78 -28.29 -4.10
C TRP A 269 11.39 -28.27 -3.47
N MET A 270 11.25 -27.53 -2.37
CA MET A 270 9.97 -27.10 -1.81
C MET A 270 9.62 -25.73 -2.39
N ILE A 271 8.56 -25.64 -3.20
CA ILE A 271 8.03 -24.36 -3.65
C ILE A 271 7.37 -23.69 -2.45
N VAL A 272 7.93 -22.56 -2.00
CA VAL A 272 7.44 -21.83 -0.82
C VAL A 272 6.42 -20.76 -1.21
N HIS A 273 6.48 -20.27 -2.46
CA HIS A 273 5.52 -19.36 -3.07
C HIS A 273 5.65 -19.36 -4.59
N ASP A 274 4.89 -18.51 -5.27
CA ASP A 274 4.83 -18.39 -6.74
C ASP A 274 6.20 -18.34 -7.41
N ARG A 275 7.21 -17.74 -6.77
CA ARG A 275 8.51 -17.43 -7.41
C ARG A 275 9.74 -17.83 -6.63
N PHE A 276 9.59 -18.74 -5.66
CA PHE A 276 10.69 -19.10 -4.79
C PHE A 276 10.57 -20.54 -4.30
N ALA A 277 11.72 -21.20 -4.24
CA ALA A 277 11.86 -22.54 -3.73
C ALA A 277 13.05 -22.63 -2.78
N LEU A 278 12.91 -23.48 -1.76
CA LEU A 278 13.97 -23.81 -0.81
C LEU A 278 14.25 -25.30 -0.86
N GLY A 279 15.50 -25.69 -0.72
CA GLY A 279 15.91 -27.10 -0.80
C GLY A 279 17.32 -27.25 -1.36
N ASP A 280 17.51 -28.27 -2.18
CA ASP A 280 18.81 -28.61 -2.76
C ASP A 280 18.68 -29.07 -4.21
N GLY A 281 19.56 -28.59 -5.08
CA GLY A 281 19.55 -28.98 -6.49
C GLY A 281 20.61 -28.27 -7.32
N THR A 282 20.35 -28.18 -8.62
CA THR A 282 21.28 -27.60 -9.59
C THR A 282 20.61 -26.52 -10.42
N ALA A 283 21.32 -25.40 -10.63
CA ALA A 283 20.85 -24.35 -11.53
C ALA A 283 20.69 -24.85 -12.97
N ASP A 284 19.85 -24.15 -13.72
CA ASP A 284 19.69 -24.32 -15.17
C ASP A 284 19.63 -22.95 -15.85
N ALA A 285 19.30 -22.93 -17.14
CA ALA A 285 19.20 -21.68 -17.91
C ALA A 285 18.06 -20.77 -17.45
N ALA A 286 17.00 -21.33 -16.86
CA ALA A 286 15.79 -20.61 -16.47
C ALA A 286 15.76 -20.24 -14.97
N ASN A 287 16.53 -20.94 -14.13
CA ASN A 287 16.52 -20.80 -12.68
C ASN A 287 17.91 -20.49 -12.12
N PHE A 288 17.97 -19.55 -11.18
CA PHE A 288 19.18 -19.40 -10.36
C PHE A 288 19.12 -20.41 -9.20
N VAL A 289 20.29 -20.83 -8.71
CA VAL A 289 20.44 -21.58 -7.46
C VAL A 289 21.57 -20.93 -6.67
N LEU A 290 21.27 -20.49 -5.46
CA LEU A 290 22.20 -19.81 -4.56
C LEU A 290 22.12 -20.44 -3.17
N SER A 291 23.18 -20.31 -2.38
CA SER A 291 23.10 -20.73 -0.97
C SER A 291 22.08 -19.88 -0.23
N ALA A 292 21.32 -20.49 0.70
CA ALA A 292 20.33 -19.77 1.48
C ALA A 292 20.96 -18.61 2.27
N GLU A 293 22.16 -18.82 2.82
CA GLU A 293 22.94 -17.80 3.52
C GLU A 293 23.27 -16.59 2.64
N HIS A 294 23.64 -16.82 1.37
CA HIS A 294 23.93 -15.74 0.41
C HIS A 294 22.69 -14.88 0.12
N LEU A 295 21.49 -15.41 0.35
CA LEU A 295 20.23 -14.68 0.24
C LEU A 295 19.70 -14.14 1.58
N GLY A 296 20.52 -14.23 2.63
CA GLY A 296 20.14 -13.77 3.97
C GLY A 296 19.12 -14.66 4.66
N ILE A 297 18.97 -15.90 4.19
CA ILE A 297 18.05 -16.89 4.74
C ILE A 297 18.82 -17.78 5.71
N ARG A 298 18.49 -17.66 7.00
CA ARG A 298 19.05 -18.50 8.07
C ARG A 298 18.06 -19.60 8.43
N GLY A 299 18.53 -20.80 8.77
CA GLY A 299 17.67 -21.89 9.23
C GLY A 299 18.01 -23.23 8.57
N ASP A 300 16.99 -24.03 8.30
CA ASP A 300 17.14 -25.46 7.94
C ASP A 300 17.42 -25.71 6.44
N PHE A 301 17.55 -24.65 5.63
CA PHE A 301 17.65 -24.75 4.17
C PHE A 301 19.08 -24.44 3.70
N GLY A 302 19.65 -25.32 2.86
CA GLY A 302 20.99 -25.14 2.31
C GLY A 302 21.01 -24.21 1.09
N GLN A 303 20.02 -24.32 0.21
CA GLN A 303 19.92 -23.53 -1.01
C GLN A 303 18.53 -22.94 -1.21
N ALA A 304 18.47 -21.91 -2.04
CA ALA A 304 17.24 -21.39 -2.61
C ALA A 304 17.34 -21.27 -4.13
N SER A 305 16.18 -21.27 -4.75
CA SER A 305 16.02 -21.17 -6.19
C SER A 305 14.84 -20.29 -6.55
N GLY A 306 14.96 -19.58 -7.67
CA GLY A 306 13.89 -18.79 -8.26
C GLY A 306 14.08 -18.67 -9.77
N PRO A 307 13.00 -18.34 -10.50
CA PRO A 307 13.10 -18.03 -11.92
C PRO A 307 14.02 -16.82 -12.16
N ARG A 308 14.85 -16.90 -13.20
CA ARG A 308 15.66 -15.78 -13.69
C ARG A 308 14.83 -14.73 -14.41
N GLY A 309 13.67 -15.13 -14.94
CA GLY A 309 12.68 -14.24 -15.53
C GLY A 309 11.69 -13.72 -14.48
N LEU A 310 11.01 -12.62 -14.82
CA LEU A 310 9.85 -12.13 -14.06
C LEU A 310 8.60 -12.99 -14.33
N VAL A 311 8.69 -14.27 -14.01
CA VAL A 311 7.62 -15.26 -14.20
C VAL A 311 7.47 -16.13 -12.94
N PRO A 312 6.25 -16.63 -12.66
CA PRO A 312 5.96 -17.60 -11.59
C PRO A 312 6.28 -19.04 -11.99
N TYR A 313 6.31 -19.95 -11.02
CA TYR A 313 6.28 -21.41 -11.21
C TYR A 313 4.87 -21.94 -11.51
N ARG A 314 3.83 -21.09 -11.42
CA ARG A 314 2.42 -21.39 -11.72
C ARG A 314 1.90 -20.46 -12.82
N ALA A 315 1.33 -21.00 -13.89
CA ALA A 315 0.76 -20.20 -14.97
C ALA A 315 -0.52 -19.46 -14.54
N GLY A 316 -0.83 -18.33 -15.20
CA GLY A 316 -2.11 -17.63 -15.02
C GLY A 316 -2.08 -16.47 -14.01
N GLU A 317 -0.95 -16.20 -13.36
CA GLU A 317 -0.88 -15.19 -12.30
C GLU A 317 -0.76 -13.77 -12.87
N LEU A 318 -1.78 -12.94 -12.62
CA LEU A 318 -1.78 -11.49 -12.88
C LEU A 318 -1.08 -10.69 -11.78
N TYR A 319 -0.89 -11.31 -10.63
CA TYR A 319 -0.25 -10.77 -9.43
C TYR A 319 0.62 -11.86 -8.83
N PHE A 320 1.84 -11.54 -8.42
CA PHE A 320 2.63 -12.46 -7.62
C PHE A 320 3.61 -11.72 -6.72
N HIS A 321 3.91 -12.38 -5.60
CA HIS A 321 5.01 -12.05 -4.71
C HIS A 321 5.78 -13.33 -4.31
N GLY A 322 6.68 -13.23 -3.34
CA GLY A 322 7.50 -14.32 -2.85
C GLY A 322 8.85 -14.50 -3.54
N GLY A 323 9.09 -13.83 -4.67
CA GLY A 323 10.31 -13.93 -5.46
C GLY A 323 11.38 -12.87 -5.16
N ALA A 324 12.43 -12.87 -5.99
CA ALA A 324 13.51 -11.88 -5.91
C ALA A 324 13.40 -10.87 -7.07
N SER A 325 12.65 -9.78 -6.88
CA SER A 325 12.60 -8.66 -7.84
C SER A 325 12.71 -7.32 -7.11
N LEU A 326 13.06 -6.24 -7.82
CA LEU A 326 13.09 -4.91 -7.19
C LEU A 326 11.71 -4.50 -6.65
N GLN A 327 10.64 -4.86 -7.35
CA GLN A 327 9.27 -4.50 -6.97
C GLN A 327 8.82 -5.21 -5.70
N GLU A 328 9.30 -6.43 -5.46
CA GLU A 328 9.03 -7.21 -4.25
C GLU A 328 9.99 -6.87 -3.11
N CYS A 329 11.27 -6.65 -3.43
CA CYS A 329 12.34 -6.64 -2.44
C CYS A 329 12.74 -5.25 -1.95
N VAL A 330 12.46 -4.18 -2.70
CA VAL A 330 12.75 -2.80 -2.25
C VAL A 330 11.45 -2.17 -1.79
N VAL A 331 11.37 -1.91 -0.49
CA VAL A 331 10.15 -1.50 0.20
C VAL A 331 10.34 -0.20 0.99
N PRO A 332 9.29 0.59 1.24
CA PRO A 332 9.39 1.84 1.96
C PRO A 332 9.41 1.63 3.48
N VAL A 333 10.20 2.45 4.15
CA VAL A 333 10.09 2.73 5.59
C VAL A 333 9.84 4.23 5.71
N ILE A 334 8.72 4.60 6.30
CA ILE A 334 8.32 6.01 6.48
C ILE A 334 8.36 6.32 7.96
N SER A 335 9.25 7.20 8.38
CA SER A 335 9.28 7.74 9.75
C SER A 335 8.66 9.13 9.76
N ILE A 336 7.72 9.36 10.66
CA ILE A 336 6.98 10.61 10.78
C ILE A 336 7.15 11.10 12.21
N LYS A 337 7.63 12.33 12.35
CA LYS A 337 7.58 13.05 13.63
C LYS A 337 6.33 13.92 13.62
N LEU A 338 5.36 13.56 14.45
CA LEU A 338 4.10 14.26 14.55
C LEU A 338 4.29 15.60 15.26
N GLY A 339 3.86 16.67 14.62
CA GLY A 339 3.75 17.99 15.23
C GLY A 339 2.60 18.07 16.23
N GLU A 340 2.43 19.23 16.85
CA GLU A 340 1.21 19.51 17.63
C GLU A 340 0.00 19.56 16.69
N MET A 341 -1.14 19.06 17.17
CA MET A 341 -2.39 19.19 16.43
C MET A 341 -2.80 20.66 16.42
N GLN A 342 -2.66 21.32 15.28
CA GLN A 342 -3.19 22.65 15.08
C GLN A 342 -4.72 22.58 15.10
N LEU A 343 -5.37 23.54 15.77
CA LEU A 343 -6.81 23.71 15.65
C LEU A 343 -7.13 23.97 14.18
N GLU A 344 -8.02 23.16 13.59
CA GLU A 344 -8.44 23.37 12.19
C GLU A 344 -8.87 24.85 12.05
N PRO A 345 -8.27 25.63 11.12
CA PRO A 345 -8.81 26.93 10.77
C PRO A 345 -10.27 26.76 10.33
N GLN A 346 -11.04 27.85 10.41
CA GLN A 346 -12.49 27.85 10.23
C GLN A 346 -12.91 26.93 9.07
N LYS A 347 -13.74 25.91 9.36
CA LYS A 347 -14.10 24.86 8.39
C LYS A 347 -14.45 25.46 7.02
N PRO A 348 -13.76 25.06 5.94
CA PRO A 348 -14.05 25.57 4.61
C PRO A 348 -15.50 25.24 4.26
N LYS A 349 -16.19 26.20 3.65
CA LYS A 349 -17.58 26.01 3.21
C LYS A 349 -17.57 25.64 1.74
N PHE A 350 -17.90 24.38 1.45
CA PHE A 350 -18.12 23.92 0.09
C PHE A 350 -19.60 23.86 -0.25
N ASN A 351 -19.93 24.06 -1.53
CA ASN A 351 -21.23 23.76 -2.10
C ASN A 351 -21.07 22.68 -3.19
N LEU A 352 -22.03 21.77 -3.26
CA LEU A 352 -22.14 20.77 -4.33
C LEU A 352 -23.45 20.98 -5.08
N SER A 353 -23.38 20.96 -6.41
CA SER A 353 -24.57 20.97 -7.26
C SER A 353 -24.43 20.03 -8.46
N TYR A 354 -25.57 19.60 -9.00
CA TYR A 354 -25.63 18.79 -10.21
C TYR A 354 -26.70 19.38 -11.14
N LYS A 355 -26.34 19.64 -12.41
CA LYS A 355 -27.22 20.04 -13.53
C LYS A 355 -28.44 20.88 -13.11
N ASN A 356 -28.22 22.15 -12.75
CA ASN A 356 -29.27 23.08 -12.30
C ASN A 356 -30.18 22.50 -11.20
N GLU A 357 -29.58 21.93 -10.16
CA GLU A 357 -30.26 21.34 -9.00
C GLU A 357 -31.08 20.06 -9.27
N ALA A 358 -30.87 19.42 -10.42
CA ALA A 358 -31.44 18.10 -10.69
C ALA A 358 -31.08 17.10 -9.58
N LYS A 359 -32.04 16.21 -9.27
CA LYS A 359 -31.89 15.19 -8.21
C LYS A 359 -31.65 13.78 -8.75
N ARG A 360 -31.63 13.62 -10.07
CA ARG A 360 -31.46 12.32 -10.73
C ARG A 360 -30.34 12.34 -11.75
N ILE A 361 -29.48 11.32 -11.69
CA ILE A 361 -28.41 11.11 -12.67
C ILE A 361 -28.86 10.08 -13.70
N THR A 362 -28.64 10.34 -14.98
CA THR A 362 -29.02 9.43 -16.08
C THR A 362 -27.79 8.78 -16.74
N THR A 363 -26.61 9.01 -16.19
CA THR A 363 -25.32 8.50 -16.67
C THR A 363 -24.50 8.02 -15.47
N ARG A 364 -23.64 7.03 -15.68
CA ARG A 364 -22.69 6.52 -14.67
C ARG A 364 -21.47 7.44 -14.47
N LEU A 365 -21.39 8.52 -15.25
CA LEU A 365 -20.34 9.54 -15.18
C LEU A 365 -20.94 10.95 -14.96
N PRO A 366 -21.75 11.19 -13.91
CA PRO A 366 -22.31 12.51 -13.67
C PRO A 366 -21.20 13.53 -13.34
N VAL A 367 -21.35 14.75 -13.83
CA VAL A 367 -20.44 15.86 -13.53
C VAL A 367 -21.00 16.69 -12.39
N ILE A 368 -20.30 16.69 -11.25
CA ILE A 368 -20.65 17.44 -10.05
C ILE A 368 -19.90 18.78 -10.07
N ASP A 369 -20.63 19.87 -9.90
CA ASP A 369 -20.04 21.18 -9.63
C ASP A 369 -19.64 21.25 -8.16
N VAL A 370 -18.37 21.59 -7.90
CA VAL A 370 -17.83 21.82 -6.56
C VAL A 370 -17.38 23.28 -6.48
N GLU A 371 -17.86 24.01 -5.47
CA GLU A 371 -17.54 25.42 -5.24
C GLU A 371 -16.99 25.59 -3.81
N LEU A 372 -15.85 26.26 -3.67
CA LEU A 372 -15.32 26.70 -2.38
C LEU A 372 -15.77 28.14 -2.10
N VAL A 373 -16.69 28.32 -1.16
CA VAL A 373 -17.34 29.60 -0.86
C VAL A 373 -16.44 30.51 -0.02
N ILE A 374 -16.20 31.72 -0.50
CA ILE A 374 -15.53 32.78 0.28
C ILE A 374 -16.54 33.39 1.26
N LYS A 375 -16.21 33.40 2.56
CA LYS A 375 -16.91 34.28 3.51
C LYS A 375 -16.31 35.69 3.41
N GLN A 376 -17.15 36.70 3.23
CA GLN A 376 -16.81 38.11 2.97
C GLN A 376 -15.99 38.85 4.07
N ILE A 377 -15.40 38.19 5.07
CA ILE A 377 -14.71 38.86 6.20
C ILE A 377 -13.27 38.33 6.40
N GLU A 378 -12.56 38.01 5.33
CA GLU A 378 -11.09 37.90 5.41
C GLU A 378 -10.47 38.85 4.39
N LEU A 379 -10.03 40.01 4.90
CA LEU A 379 -9.33 41.05 4.14
C LEU A 379 -7.99 40.56 3.55
N PHE A 380 -7.56 39.36 3.93
CA PHE A 380 -6.46 38.61 3.34
C PHE A 380 -6.82 37.12 3.42
N PRO A 381 -7.47 36.50 2.42
CA PRO A 381 -7.58 35.05 2.41
C PRO A 381 -6.14 34.53 2.42
N GLN A 382 -5.76 33.79 3.45
CA GLN A 382 -4.53 33.03 3.37
C GLN A 382 -4.64 32.20 2.09
N GLN A 383 -3.66 32.32 1.19
CA GLN A 383 -3.58 31.55 -0.06
C GLN A 383 -3.24 30.09 0.26
N VAL A 384 -4.10 29.44 1.04
CA VAL A 384 -3.99 28.03 1.39
C VAL A 384 -4.97 27.32 0.47
N ASP A 385 -4.45 26.46 -0.38
CA ASP A 385 -5.27 25.55 -1.16
C ASP A 385 -5.95 24.57 -0.20
N PHE A 386 -7.25 24.36 -0.35
CA PHE A 386 -8.02 23.42 0.45
C PHE A 386 -8.15 22.10 -0.29
N GLU A 387 -7.84 21.00 0.39
CA GLU A 387 -7.99 19.66 -0.15
C GLU A 387 -9.34 19.05 0.26
N LEU A 388 -10.03 18.41 -0.69
CA LEU A 388 -11.25 17.64 -0.42
C LEU A 388 -11.24 16.29 -1.13
N LEU A 389 -11.97 15.34 -0.55
CA LEU A 389 -12.30 14.04 -1.13
C LEU A 389 -13.78 14.02 -1.51
N LEU A 390 -14.10 13.62 -2.75
CA LEU A 390 -15.47 13.57 -3.26
C LEU A 390 -15.89 12.13 -3.54
N GLU A 391 -16.84 11.62 -2.75
CA GLU A 391 -17.33 10.23 -2.85
C GLU A 391 -18.87 10.18 -2.78
N ALA A 392 -19.50 9.27 -3.52
CA ALA A 392 -20.91 8.89 -3.38
C ALA A 392 -21.04 7.69 -2.45
N HIS A 393 -21.98 7.78 -1.51
CA HIS A 393 -22.27 6.69 -0.57
C HIS A 393 -23.73 6.26 -0.65
N ASP A 394 -23.97 4.96 -0.52
CA ASP A 394 -25.32 4.44 -0.30
C ASP A 394 -25.84 4.72 1.12
N LYS A 395 -27.08 4.30 1.40
CA LYS A 395 -27.69 4.42 2.74
C LYS A 395 -26.97 3.64 3.84
N LYS A 396 -26.22 2.59 3.48
CA LYS A 396 -25.42 1.78 4.42
C LYS A 396 -24.04 2.40 4.67
N GLY A 397 -23.68 3.44 3.93
CA GLY A 397 -22.40 4.13 4.00
C GLY A 397 -21.32 3.53 3.10
N ASN A 398 -21.65 2.54 2.27
CA ASN A 398 -20.72 1.97 1.29
C ASN A 398 -20.44 2.99 0.19
N VAL A 399 -19.20 3.05 -0.29
CA VAL A 399 -18.83 3.86 -1.45
C VAL A 399 -19.43 3.23 -2.70
N VAL A 400 -20.21 4.03 -3.44
CA VAL A 400 -20.91 3.63 -4.67
C VAL A 400 -20.57 4.52 -5.85
N GLY A 401 -19.71 5.51 -5.64
CA GLY A 401 -19.05 6.26 -6.69
C GLY A 401 -17.91 7.12 -6.15
N GLU A 402 -16.94 7.41 -6.99
CA GLU A 402 -15.69 8.10 -6.62
C GLU A 402 -15.35 9.15 -7.66
N ALA A 403 -14.63 10.20 -7.27
CA ALA A 403 -14.12 11.19 -8.22
C ALA A 403 -13.21 10.49 -9.26
N LYS A 404 -13.52 10.67 -10.55
CA LYS A 404 -12.74 10.08 -11.63
C LYS A 404 -11.34 10.69 -11.64
N ALA A 405 -10.31 9.85 -11.58
CA ALA A 405 -8.91 10.29 -11.62
C ALA A 405 -8.58 11.09 -12.89
N GLY A 406 -7.73 12.10 -12.74
CA GLY A 406 -7.32 13.00 -13.82
C GLY A 406 -8.10 14.32 -13.83
N GLY A 407 -7.61 15.29 -14.61
CA GLY A 407 -8.14 16.65 -14.61
C GLY A 407 -7.94 17.31 -13.23
N PRO A 408 -9.01 17.76 -12.54
CA PRO A 408 -8.91 18.36 -11.21
C PRO A 408 -8.66 17.35 -10.07
N VAL A 409 -8.81 16.05 -10.34
CA VAL A 409 -8.62 14.99 -9.34
C VAL A 409 -7.20 14.43 -9.46
N ASN A 410 -6.43 14.53 -8.39
CA ASN A 410 -5.08 14.00 -8.36
C ASN A 410 -5.13 12.45 -8.42
N PRO A 411 -4.55 11.82 -9.47
CA PRO A 411 -4.63 10.37 -9.67
C PRO A 411 -3.99 9.53 -8.56
N ALA A 412 -3.06 10.11 -7.79
CA ALA A 412 -2.34 9.41 -6.73
C ALA A 412 -3.07 9.46 -5.37
N THR A 413 -3.97 10.42 -5.17
CA THR A 413 -4.66 10.65 -3.88
C THR A 413 -6.16 10.44 -3.98
N GLY A 414 -6.75 10.61 -5.16
CA GLY A 414 -8.19 10.73 -5.36
C GLY A 414 -8.78 12.03 -4.80
N THR A 415 -7.94 13.01 -4.46
CA THR A 415 -8.34 14.28 -3.85
C THR A 415 -8.29 15.44 -4.84
N ILE A 416 -8.91 16.54 -4.46
CA ILE A 416 -9.05 17.75 -5.25
C ILE A 416 -8.56 18.94 -4.41
N SER A 417 -7.62 19.70 -4.96
CA SER A 417 -7.13 20.95 -4.37
C SER A 417 -7.88 22.14 -4.95
N MET A 418 -8.41 23.01 -4.11
CA MET A 418 -9.21 24.17 -4.52
C MET A 418 -8.77 25.46 -3.82
N LYS A 419 -8.79 26.55 -4.56
CA LYS A 419 -8.57 27.91 -4.02
C LYS A 419 -9.89 28.54 -3.56
N PRO A 420 -9.85 29.43 -2.55
CA PRO A 420 -11.03 30.19 -2.16
C PRO A 420 -11.71 30.87 -3.35
N GLY A 421 -13.02 30.64 -3.53
CA GLY A 421 -13.82 31.18 -4.63
C GLY A 421 -13.79 30.37 -5.92
N GLU A 422 -13.00 29.31 -5.97
CA GLU A 422 -12.91 28.45 -7.14
C GLU A 422 -14.18 27.59 -7.30
N ARG A 423 -14.60 27.42 -8.56
CA ARG A 423 -15.63 26.47 -8.96
C ARG A 423 -15.06 25.56 -10.03
N ILE A 424 -15.19 24.26 -9.80
CA ILE A 424 -14.67 23.22 -10.70
C ILE A 424 -15.74 22.17 -10.98
N GLN A 425 -15.55 21.46 -12.08
CA GLN A 425 -16.38 20.34 -12.48
C GLN A 425 -15.63 19.04 -12.29
N VAL A 426 -16.22 18.14 -11.49
CA VAL A 426 -15.63 16.84 -11.16
C VAL A 426 -16.55 15.75 -11.67
N THR A 427 -16.04 14.93 -12.58
CA THR A 427 -16.75 13.71 -12.98
C THR A 427 -16.72 12.71 -11.83
N LEU A 428 -17.88 12.29 -11.36
CA LEU A 428 -18.01 11.19 -10.42
C LEU A 428 -18.23 9.90 -11.23
N LYS A 429 -17.51 8.84 -10.90
CA LYS A 429 -17.65 7.52 -11.51
C LYS A 429 -18.46 6.63 -10.58
N MET A 430 -19.66 6.24 -11.01
CA MET A 430 -20.55 5.36 -10.26
C MET A 430 -20.19 3.88 -10.48
N LEU A 431 -20.43 3.04 -9.47
CA LEU A 431 -20.35 1.58 -9.64
C LEU A 431 -21.34 1.12 -10.72
N LEU A 432 -20.91 0.19 -11.58
CA LEU A 432 -21.66 -0.24 -12.77
C LEU A 432 -23.05 -0.77 -12.41
N GLU A 433 -23.11 -1.60 -11.37
CA GLU A 433 -24.31 -2.29 -10.87
C GLU A 433 -25.10 -1.49 -9.82
N PHE A 434 -24.66 -0.28 -9.46
CA PHE A 434 -25.34 0.47 -8.41
C PHE A 434 -26.53 1.24 -8.96
N GLU A 435 -27.71 0.92 -8.43
CA GLU A 435 -28.94 1.67 -8.63
C GLU A 435 -29.58 2.05 -7.29
N GLY A 436 -30.14 3.25 -7.22
CA GLY A 436 -30.92 3.76 -6.10
C GLY A 436 -30.46 5.13 -5.62
N LYS A 437 -30.80 5.42 -4.36
CA LYS A 437 -30.48 6.70 -3.71
C LYS A 437 -29.09 6.68 -3.11
N PHE A 438 -28.36 7.77 -3.29
CA PHE A 438 -27.02 7.96 -2.77
C PHE A 438 -26.80 9.41 -2.35
N THR A 439 -25.73 9.62 -1.58
CA THR A 439 -25.30 10.94 -1.13
C THR A 439 -23.87 11.17 -1.59
N VAL A 440 -23.66 12.19 -2.43
CA VAL A 440 -22.32 12.71 -2.74
C VAL A 440 -21.85 13.53 -1.53
N LYS A 441 -20.63 13.27 -1.05
CA LYS A 441 -20.03 13.94 0.10
C LYS A 441 -18.71 14.56 -0.31
N ALA A 442 -18.54 15.85 -0.02
CA ALA A 442 -17.22 16.47 0.03
C ALA A 442 -16.69 16.32 1.46
N MET A 443 -15.53 15.69 1.62
CA MET A 443 -14.98 15.30 2.92
C MET A 443 -13.54 15.79 3.06
N ASN A 444 -13.14 16.07 4.30
CA ASN A 444 -11.74 16.28 4.64
C ASN A 444 -10.96 14.96 4.44
N PRO A 445 -9.93 14.91 3.59
CA PRO A 445 -9.18 13.67 3.32
C PRO A 445 -8.39 13.16 4.53
N ASN A 446 -8.06 14.02 5.50
CA ASN A 446 -7.30 13.66 6.69
C ASN A 446 -8.16 13.06 7.82
N ASN A 447 -9.47 13.26 7.82
CA ASN A 447 -10.32 12.77 8.94
C ASN A 447 -11.74 12.34 8.53
N PHE A 448 -12.07 12.38 7.25
CA PHE A 448 -13.39 12.11 6.67
C PHE A 448 -14.53 12.96 7.25
N ALA A 449 -14.23 14.12 7.87
CA ALA A 449 -15.26 15.07 8.26
C ALA A 449 -15.96 15.60 7.01
N ILE A 450 -17.29 15.51 6.99
CA ILE A 450 -18.10 15.98 5.86
C ILE A 450 -18.12 17.52 5.90
N PHE A 451 -17.64 18.15 4.82
CA PHE A 451 -17.78 19.59 4.61
C PHE A 451 -19.20 19.92 4.13
N CYS A 452 -19.69 19.20 3.12
CA CYS A 452 -21.05 19.33 2.60
C CYS A 452 -21.49 18.05 1.88
N LYS A 453 -22.77 17.98 1.51
CA LYS A 453 -23.37 16.81 0.87
C LYS A 453 -24.44 17.19 -0.17
N LEU A 454 -24.64 16.31 -1.13
CA LEU A 454 -25.68 16.41 -2.16
C LEU A 454 -26.37 15.05 -2.34
N ASP A 455 -27.66 14.98 -2.03
CA ASP A 455 -28.47 13.77 -2.20
C ASP A 455 -29.00 13.66 -3.63
N LEU A 456 -28.79 12.49 -4.25
CA LEU A 456 -29.14 12.17 -5.63
C LEU A 456 -29.72 10.73 -5.73
N GLU A 457 -30.30 10.41 -6.89
CA GLU A 457 -30.85 9.10 -7.23
C GLU A 457 -30.45 8.71 -8.66
N THR A 458 -30.21 7.43 -8.92
CA THR A 458 -29.95 6.94 -10.28
C THR A 458 -31.26 6.84 -11.06
N ASP A 459 -31.21 7.19 -12.34
CA ASP A 459 -32.30 7.06 -13.32
C ASP A 459 -31.67 6.68 -14.67
N TYR A 460 -30.90 5.59 -14.66
CA TYR A 460 -30.24 5.09 -15.87
C TYR A 460 -31.31 4.54 -16.81
N VAL A 461 -31.23 4.92 -18.08
CA VAL A 461 -32.02 4.25 -19.12
C VAL A 461 -31.36 2.89 -19.33
N VAL A 462 -32.01 1.84 -18.84
CA VAL A 462 -31.58 0.44 -19.04
C VAL A 462 -31.76 0.04 -20.48
#